data_AF-A0AAU7WIP4-F1
#
_entry.id   AF-A0AAU7WIP4-F1
#
_cell.length_a   1.000
_cell.length_b   1.000
_cell.length_c   1.000
_cell.angle_alpha   90.00
_cell.angle_beta   90.00
_cell.angle_gamma   90.00
#
_symmetry.space_group_name_H-M   'P 1'
#
loop_
_entity.id
_entity.type
_entity.pdbx_description
1 polymer ?
#
loop_
_entity_poly.entity_id
_entity_poly.type
_entity_poly.pdbx_seq_one_letter_code
_entity_poly.pdbx_strand_id
1 'polypeptide(L)'
;MDFIRMTEDKIRKAYEEGQFENLPGYGKPLPKDPLSGVPEDLRMAYRILQNAGFSPEEANLKKELLSIEDLIKQSENEIEKEGLQKKLSEKLLAYNQMLSKKRIKTNSAIFKNYQDKIEKKLFD
;
A
#
# COMPACT_ATOMS: atom_id res chain seq x y z
N MET A 1 -1.18 -22.23 30.19
CA MET A 1 -0.45 -21.00 30.55
C MET A 1 -1.25 -19.84 29.97
N ASP A 2 -1.95 -19.10 30.83
CA ASP A 2 -2.92 -18.09 30.41
C ASP A 2 -2.22 -16.77 30.10
N PHE A 3 -1.66 -16.67 28.89
CA PHE A 3 -0.90 -15.51 28.42
C PHE A 3 -1.68 -14.19 28.57
N ILE A 4 -3.00 -14.22 28.36
CA ILE A 4 -3.90 -13.07 28.53
C ILE A 4 -3.84 -12.54 29.97
N ARG A 5 -3.94 -13.42 30.97
CA ARG A 5 -3.90 -13.04 32.38
C ARG A 5 -2.55 -12.44 32.77
N MET A 6 -1.46 -13.05 32.31
CA MET A 6 -0.11 -12.51 32.55
C MET A 6 0.12 -11.15 31.90
N THR A 7 -0.50 -10.90 30.74
CA THR A 7 -0.40 -9.63 30.02
C THR A 7 -1.18 -8.55 30.74
N GLU A 8 -2.42 -8.87 31.15
CA GLU A 8 -3.29 -7.97 31.90
C GLU A 8 -2.66 -7.54 33.23
N ASP A 9 -2.08 -8.50 33.97
CA ASP A 9 -1.43 -8.21 35.26
C ASP A 9 -0.20 -7.31 35.09
N LYS A 10 0.55 -7.44 33.98
CA LYS A 10 1.68 -6.54 33.67
C LYS A 10 1.20 -5.14 33.29
N ILE A 11 0.15 -5.03 32.48
CA ILE A 11 -0.44 -3.74 32.10
C ILE A 11 -0.92 -3.02 33.35
N ARG A 12 -1.62 -3.71 34.26
CA ARG A 12 -2.11 -3.14 35.52
C ARG A 12 -0.98 -2.63 36.40
N LYS A 13 0.08 -3.41 36.60
CA LYS A 13 1.26 -2.96 37.36
C LYS A 13 1.91 -1.72 36.75
N ALA A 14 2.02 -1.65 35.42
CA ALA A 14 2.57 -0.47 34.75
C ALA A 14 1.70 0.79 34.95
N TYR A 15 0.37 0.65 35.10
CA TYR A 15 -0.50 1.75 35.52
C TYR A 15 -0.25 2.17 36.97
N GLU A 16 -0.18 1.20 37.90
CA GLU A 16 0.06 1.47 39.33
C GLU A 16 1.41 2.14 39.57
N GLU A 17 2.43 1.78 38.78
CA GLU A 17 3.78 2.35 38.82
C GLU A 17 3.91 3.67 38.04
N GLY A 18 2.82 4.18 37.44
CA GLY A 18 2.84 5.45 36.70
C GLY A 18 3.65 5.42 35.40
N GLN A 19 3.98 4.24 34.86
CA GLN A 19 4.86 4.11 33.68
C GLN A 19 4.25 4.75 32.42
N PHE A 20 2.93 4.95 32.38
CA PHE A 20 2.23 5.59 31.27
C PHE A 20 2.18 7.13 31.35
N GLU A 21 2.50 7.73 32.51
CA GLU A 21 2.32 9.18 32.75
C GLU A 21 3.34 10.05 31.99
N ASN A 22 4.53 9.52 31.70
CA ASN A 22 5.60 10.21 30.98
C ASN A 22 5.67 9.84 29.49
N LEU A 23 4.60 9.26 28.92
CA LEU A 23 4.59 8.90 27.52
C LEU A 23 4.44 10.13 26.60
N PRO A 24 5.08 10.12 25.42
CA PRO A 24 4.92 11.18 24.45
C PRO A 24 3.45 11.27 24.01
N GLY A 25 2.81 12.39 24.33
CA GLY A 25 1.39 12.60 24.04
C GLY A 25 0.43 12.38 25.22
N TYR A 26 0.94 12.01 26.39
CA TYR A 26 0.12 11.90 27.61
C TYR A 26 -0.59 13.23 27.91
N GLY A 27 -1.90 13.18 28.12
CA GLY A 27 -2.76 14.34 28.35
C GLY A 27 -3.00 15.26 27.14
N LYS A 28 -2.39 14.98 25.98
CA LYS A 28 -2.60 15.76 24.75
C LYS A 28 -3.80 15.23 23.96
N PRO A 29 -4.51 16.10 23.21
CA PRO A 29 -5.59 15.65 22.34
C PRO A 29 -5.06 14.64 21.32
N LEU A 30 -5.89 13.64 21.00
CA LEU A 30 -5.56 12.67 19.96
C LEU A 30 -5.33 13.37 18.62
N PRO A 31 -4.43 12.85 17.77
CA PRO A 31 -4.26 13.35 16.42
C PRO A 31 -5.58 13.21 15.64
N LYS A 32 -5.80 14.10 14.68
CA LYS A 32 -6.98 14.04 13.83
C LYS A 32 -7.02 12.70 13.09
N ASP A 33 -8.22 12.11 13.02
CA ASP A 33 -8.42 10.88 12.26
C ASP A 33 -8.10 11.16 10.78
N PRO A 34 -7.14 10.44 10.17
CA PRO A 34 -6.81 10.59 8.75
C PRO A 34 -8.00 10.25 7.84
N LEU A 35 -9.00 9.51 8.34
CA LEU A 35 -10.22 9.13 7.61
C LEU A 35 -11.45 9.97 8.02
N SER A 36 -11.24 11.13 8.62
CA SER A 36 -12.33 12.06 8.98
C SER A 36 -13.17 12.52 7.78
N GLY A 37 -12.61 12.55 6.58
CA GLY A 37 -13.34 12.82 5.33
C GLY A 37 -14.09 11.62 4.73
N VAL A 38 -13.93 10.43 5.31
CA VAL A 38 -14.64 9.21 4.87
C VAL A 38 -15.92 9.05 5.70
N PRO A 39 -17.05 8.70 5.05
CA PRO A 39 -18.29 8.32 5.74
C PRO A 39 -18.04 7.29 6.85
N GLU A 40 -18.76 7.43 7.97
CA GLU A 40 -18.50 6.67 9.19
C GLU A 40 -18.66 5.15 9.00
N ASP A 41 -19.68 4.76 8.24
CA ASP A 41 -19.96 3.39 7.81
C ASP A 41 -18.83 2.77 6.99
N LEU A 42 -18.09 3.57 6.20
CA LEU A 42 -16.99 3.11 5.37
C LEU A 42 -15.62 3.16 6.06
N ARG A 43 -15.49 3.90 7.16
CA ARG A 43 -14.20 4.16 7.81
C ARG A 43 -13.47 2.88 8.23
N MET A 44 -14.21 1.93 8.81
CA MET A 44 -13.69 0.63 9.22
C MET A 44 -13.11 -0.16 8.03
N ALA A 45 -13.85 -0.22 6.92
CA ALA A 45 -13.41 -0.93 5.72
C ALA A 45 -12.12 -0.32 5.16
N TYR A 46 -12.04 1.01 5.06
CA TYR A 46 -10.83 1.70 4.62
C TYR A 46 -9.64 1.46 5.54
N ARG A 47 -9.86 1.41 6.86
CA ARG A 47 -8.80 1.16 7.85
C ARG A 47 -8.26 -0.26 7.75
N ILE A 48 -9.14 -1.25 7.55
CA ILE A 48 -8.74 -2.64 7.29
C ILE A 48 -7.88 -2.72 6.02
N LEU A 49 -8.31 -2.07 4.93
CA LEU A 49 -7.56 -2.03 3.67
C LEU A 49 -6.18 -1.38 3.85
N GLN A 50 -6.11 -0.22 4.51
CA GLN A 50 -4.83 0.45 4.79
C GLN A 50 -3.90 -0.42 5.63
N ASN A 51 -4.41 -1.05 6.68
CA ASN A 51 -3.64 -1.96 7.54
C ASN A 51 -3.16 -3.21 6.78
N ALA A 52 -3.94 -3.68 5.80
CA ALA A 52 -3.55 -4.77 4.89
C ALA A 52 -2.56 -4.33 3.79
N GLY A 53 -2.15 -3.05 3.78
CA GLY A 53 -1.21 -2.49 2.82
C GLY A 53 -1.85 -1.89 1.56
N PHE A 54 -3.17 -1.99 1.40
CA PHE A 54 -3.88 -1.38 0.27
C PHE A 54 -3.93 0.14 0.42
N SER A 55 -3.27 0.88 -0.47
CA SER A 55 -3.48 2.33 -0.58
C SER A 55 -4.42 2.70 -1.72
N PRO A 56 -5.13 3.85 -1.62
CA PRO A 56 -5.90 4.39 -2.74
C PRO A 56 -5.06 4.58 -4.01
N GLU A 57 -3.80 4.99 -3.87
CA GLU A 57 -2.85 5.15 -4.97
C GLU A 57 -2.58 3.82 -5.71
N GLU A 58 -2.41 2.71 -4.97
CA GLU A 58 -2.30 1.37 -5.54
C GLU A 58 -3.55 0.93 -6.27
N ALA A 59 -4.71 1.16 -5.68
CA ALA A 59 -5.97 0.82 -6.30
C ALA A 59 -6.17 1.58 -7.62
N ASN A 60 -5.79 2.86 -7.66
CA ASN A 60 -5.88 3.68 -8.88
C ASN A 60 -4.90 3.20 -9.95
N LEU A 61 -3.63 2.96 -9.60
CA LEU A 61 -2.64 2.42 -10.54
C LEU A 61 -3.06 1.06 -11.10
N LYS A 62 -3.62 0.17 -10.27
CA LYS A 62 -4.18 -1.10 -10.75
C LYS A 62 -5.34 -0.91 -11.72
N LYS A 63 -6.26 0.02 -11.44
CA LYS A 63 -7.39 0.32 -12.33
C LYS A 63 -6.90 0.86 -13.67
N GLU A 64 -5.90 1.75 -13.67
CA GLU A 64 -5.30 2.26 -14.90
C GLU A 64 -4.64 1.16 -15.72
N LEU A 65 -3.89 0.25 -15.09
CA LEU A 65 -3.29 -0.90 -15.75
C LEU A 65 -4.34 -1.78 -16.44
N LEU A 66 -5.39 -2.16 -15.72
CA LEU A 66 -6.50 -2.95 -16.27
C LEU A 66 -7.18 -2.23 -17.44
N SER A 67 -7.42 -0.92 -17.31
CA SER A 67 -8.00 -0.12 -18.39
C SER A 67 -7.12 -0.09 -19.64
N ILE A 68 -5.80 0.03 -19.50
CA ILE A 68 -4.87 0.01 -20.64
C ILE A 68 -4.84 -1.38 -21.29
N GLU A 69 -4.83 -2.45 -20.50
CA GLU A 69 -4.91 -3.82 -21.02
C GLU A 69 -6.18 -4.06 -21.82
N ASP A 70 -7.32 -3.57 -21.33
CA ASP A 70 -8.59 -3.70 -22.04
C ASP A 70 -8.63 -2.87 -23.33
N LEU A 71 -8.03 -1.67 -23.33
CA LEU A 71 -7.86 -0.88 -24.56
C LEU A 71 -6.97 -1.59 -25.58
N ILE A 72 -5.89 -2.25 -25.16
CA ILE A 72 -5.02 -3.03 -26.06
C ILE A 72 -5.80 -4.20 -26.69
N LYS A 73 -6.66 -4.87 -25.91
CA LYS A 73 -7.49 -5.98 -26.42
C LYS A 73 -8.53 -5.50 -27.45
N GLN A 74 -9.10 -4.32 -27.25
CA GLN A 74 -10.14 -3.76 -28.11
C GLN A 74 -9.59 -3.02 -29.34
N SER A 75 -8.33 -2.60 -29.29
CA SER A 75 -7.68 -1.92 -30.41
C SER A 75 -7.43 -2.88 -31.58
N GLU A 76 -7.83 -2.46 -32.78
CA GLU A 76 -7.58 -3.19 -34.04
C GLU A 76 -6.34 -2.66 -34.78
N ASN A 77 -5.92 -1.42 -34.47
CA ASN A 77 -4.82 -0.74 -35.14
C ASN A 77 -3.46 -1.03 -34.46
N GLU A 78 -2.52 -1.58 -35.22
CA GLU A 78 -1.19 -1.98 -34.74
C GLU A 78 -0.38 -0.82 -34.12
N ILE A 79 -0.48 0.38 -34.70
CA ILE A 79 0.25 1.58 -34.24
C ILE A 79 -0.29 2.05 -32.88
N GLU A 80 -1.61 1.98 -32.69
CA GLU A 80 -2.24 2.34 -31.42
C GLU A 80 -1.92 1.30 -30.34
N LYS A 81 -1.87 0.01 -30.69
CA LYS A 81 -1.42 -1.05 -29.77
C LYS A 81 -0.02 -0.80 -29.26
N GLU A 82 0.92 -0.47 -30.13
CA GLU A 82 2.31 -0.23 -29.73
C GLU A 82 2.42 0.96 -28.76
N GLY A 83 1.69 2.05 -29.04
CA GLY A 83 1.59 3.20 -28.14
C GLY A 83 0.99 2.85 -26.77
N LEU A 84 -0.07 2.03 -26.73
CA LEU A 84 -0.70 1.57 -25.50
C LEU A 84 0.20 0.59 -24.72
N GLN A 85 0.94 -0.29 -25.39
CA GLN A 85 1.91 -1.19 -24.76
C GLN A 85 3.05 -0.43 -24.08
N LYS A 86 3.53 0.66 -24.70
CA LYS A 86 4.51 1.55 -24.08
C LYS A 86 3.96 2.19 -22.80
N LYS A 87 2.74 2.73 -22.85
CA LYS A 87 2.05 3.29 -21.67
C LYS A 87 1.83 2.24 -20.58
N LEU A 88 1.47 1.01 -20.95
CA LEU A 88 1.31 -0.10 -20.01
C LEU A 88 2.63 -0.38 -19.27
N SER A 89 3.74 -0.43 -20.02
CA SER A 89 5.08 -0.69 -19.47
C SER A 89 5.52 0.40 -18.49
N GLU A 90 5.26 1.66 -18.82
CA GLU A 90 5.54 2.81 -17.95
C GLU A 90 4.72 2.74 -16.64
N LYS A 91 3.43 2.44 -16.74
CA LYS A 91 2.54 2.32 -15.57
C LYS A 91 2.88 1.11 -14.71
N LEU A 92 3.30 0.00 -15.31
CA LEU A 92 3.79 -1.17 -14.60
C LEU A 92 5.04 -0.80 -13.80
N LEU A 93 6.01 -0.11 -14.40
CA LEU A 93 7.22 0.32 -13.70
C LEU A 93 6.90 1.22 -12.49
N ALA A 94 5.99 2.20 -12.66
CA ALA A 94 5.57 3.08 -11.56
C ALA A 94 4.89 2.31 -10.42
N TYR A 95 3.96 1.41 -10.74
CA TYR A 95 3.31 0.55 -9.77
C TYR A 95 4.32 -0.32 -9.00
N ASN A 96 5.32 -0.82 -9.73
CA ASN A 96 6.37 -1.66 -9.22
C ASN A 96 7.30 -0.95 -8.24
N GLN A 97 7.71 0.28 -8.58
CA GLN A 97 8.51 1.15 -7.71
C GLN A 97 7.76 1.53 -6.43
N MET A 98 6.44 1.71 -6.49
CA MET A 98 5.64 2.00 -5.32
C MET A 98 5.54 0.80 -4.37
N LEU A 99 5.36 -0.42 -4.90
CA LEU A 99 5.36 -1.64 -4.09
C LEU A 99 6.70 -1.88 -3.39
N SER A 100 7.83 -1.64 -4.08
CA SER A 100 9.16 -1.79 -3.52
C SER A 100 9.42 -0.79 -2.37
N LYS A 101 8.99 0.47 -2.52
CA LYS A 101 9.06 1.50 -1.47
C LYS A 101 8.30 1.10 -0.20
N LYS A 102 7.17 0.42 -0.34
CA LYS A 102 6.35 -0.05 0.79
C LYS A 102 6.86 -1.34 1.44
N ARG A 103 8.01 -1.88 0.97
CA ARG A 103 8.59 -3.14 1.44
C ARG A 103 7.62 -4.34 1.35
N ILE A 104 6.61 -4.24 0.48
CA ILE A 104 5.72 -5.36 0.18
C ILE A 104 6.53 -6.35 -0.64
N LYS A 105 6.87 -7.50 -0.05
CA LYS A 105 7.59 -8.57 -0.74
C LYS A 105 6.65 -9.24 -1.75
N THR A 106 6.66 -8.78 -2.99
CA THR A 106 6.15 -9.57 -4.11
C THR A 106 7.14 -10.71 -4.35
N ASN A 107 6.73 -11.96 -4.12
CA ASN A 107 7.58 -13.17 -4.23
C ASN A 107 8.10 -13.49 -5.65
N SER A 108 7.98 -12.54 -6.57
CA SER A 108 8.31 -12.71 -7.97
C SER A 108 9.78 -12.33 -8.20
N ALA A 109 10.69 -13.31 -8.16
CA ALA A 109 12.05 -13.14 -8.68
C ALA A 109 12.05 -12.69 -10.16
N ILE A 110 10.97 -13.01 -10.88
CA ILE A 110 10.69 -12.57 -12.26
C ILE A 110 10.63 -11.04 -12.35
N PHE A 111 10.15 -10.38 -11.30
CA PHE A 111 10.00 -8.92 -11.26
C PHE A 111 11.32 -8.17 -11.20
N LYS A 112 12.26 -8.61 -10.35
CA LYS A 112 13.61 -8.01 -10.30
C LYS A 112 14.31 -8.12 -11.66
N ASN A 113 14.23 -9.29 -12.27
CA ASN A 113 14.83 -9.54 -13.58
C ASN A 113 14.18 -8.69 -14.70
N TYR A 114 12.88 -8.39 -14.59
CA TYR A 114 12.20 -7.53 -15.56
C TYR A 114 12.49 -6.05 -15.33
N GLN A 115 12.57 -5.62 -14.06
CA GLN A 115 13.00 -4.27 -13.69
C GLN A 115 14.40 -3.97 -14.23
N ASP A 116 15.37 -4.86 -14.00
CA ASP A 116 16.75 -4.68 -14.47
C ASP A 116 16.84 -4.58 -16.01
N LYS A 117 16.00 -5.33 -16.74
CA LYS A 117 15.93 -5.26 -18.21
C LYS A 117 15.32 -3.96 -18.72
N ILE A 118 14.30 -3.43 -18.03
CA ILE A 118 13.68 -2.16 -18.40
C ILE A 118 14.61 -0.99 -18.08
N GLU A 119 15.27 -1.00 -16.91
CA GLU A 119 16.23 0.05 -16.53
C GLU A 119 17.37 0.14 -17.56
N LYS A 120 17.96 -0.99 -17.95
CA LYS A 120 18.97 -1.04 -19.02
C LYS A 120 18.49 -0.57 -20.40
N LYS A 121 17.19 -0.65 -20.71
CA LYS A 121 16.68 -0.27 -22.03
C LYS A 121 16.31 1.21 -22.12
N LEU A 122 16.07 1.85 -20.97
CA LEU A 122 15.61 3.23 -20.89
C LEU A 122 16.70 4.21 -20.43
N PHE A 123 17.70 3.74 -19.68
CA PHE A 123 18.73 4.58 -19.06
C PHE A 123 20.17 4.28 -19.52
N ASP A 124 20.38 3.24 -20.34
CA ASP A 124 21.61 3.03 -21.15
C ASP A 124 21.28 3.28 -22.65
#